data_AF-A0AAJ1ESR9-F1
#
_entry.id   AF-A0AAJ1ESR9-F1
#
_cell.length_a   1.000
_cell.length_b   1.000
_cell.length_c   1.000
_cell.angle_alpha   90.00
_cell.angle_beta   90.00
_cell.angle_gamma   90.00
#
_symmetry.space_group_name_H-M   'P 1'
#
loop_
_entity.id
_entity.type
_entity.pdbx_description
1 polymer ?
#
loop_
_entity_poly.entity_id
_entity_poly.type
_entity_poly.pdbx_seq_one_letter_code
_entity_poly.pdbx_strand_id
1 'polypeptide(L)' 'TGDLNSAPIISANDVTLNVGDTFDPLANVTATDKEDGTIILTKDNIIANDVDTSKAGTYHVTFRVVDKNGAI' A
#
# COMPACT_ATOMS: atom_id res chain seq x y z
N THR A 1 -5.91 -15.27 27.36
CA THR A 1 -5.94 -15.93 26.04
C THR A 1 -5.35 -14.95 25.08
N GLY A 2 -4.13 -15.19 24.59
CA GLY A 2 -3.50 -14.27 23.63
C GLY A 2 -4.26 -14.35 22.33
N ASP A 3 -4.72 -13.22 21.81
CA ASP A 3 -5.32 -13.17 20.48
C ASP A 3 -4.31 -13.75 19.46
N LEU A 4 -4.81 -14.54 18.52
CA LEU A 4 -4.02 -14.98 17.38
C LEU A 4 -3.69 -13.75 16.54
N ASN A 5 -2.43 -13.56 16.19
CA ASN A 5 -2.00 -12.43 15.36
C ASN A 5 -2.64 -12.51 13.97
N SER A 6 -3.48 -11.55 13.63
CA SER A 6 -4.14 -11.47 12.33
C SER A 6 -3.18 -10.89 11.30
N ALA A 7 -3.41 -11.18 10.01
CA ALA A 7 -2.67 -10.48 8.96
C ALA A 7 -3.26 -9.08 8.74
N PRO A 8 -2.42 -8.07 8.44
CA PRO A 8 -2.90 -6.73 8.14
C PRO A 8 -3.72 -6.69 6.84
N ILE A 9 -4.70 -5.81 6.79
CA ILE A 9 -5.53 -5.56 5.60
C ILE A 9 -5.06 -4.26 4.94
N ILE A 10 -4.68 -4.34 3.66
CA ILE A 10 -4.38 -3.17 2.82
C ILE A 10 -5.65 -2.77 2.07
N SER A 11 -5.97 -1.47 2.10
CA SER A 11 -7.04 -0.87 1.29
C SER A 11 -6.44 0.16 0.34
N ALA A 12 -6.75 0.02 -0.95
CA ALA A 12 -6.28 0.89 -2.02
C ALA A 12 -7.36 1.00 -3.11
N ASN A 13 -7.32 2.08 -3.89
CA ASN A 13 -8.19 2.28 -5.03
C ASN A 13 -7.37 2.59 -6.28
N ASP A 14 -7.90 2.22 -7.45
CA ASP A 14 -7.33 2.63 -8.73
C ASP A 14 -7.40 4.16 -8.87
N VAL A 15 -6.38 4.73 -9.51
CA VAL A 15 -6.26 6.17 -9.75
C VAL A 15 -6.10 6.42 -11.25
N THR A 16 -6.86 7.37 -11.77
CA THR A 16 -6.71 7.87 -13.14
C THR A 16 -5.95 9.20 -13.11
N LEU A 17 -4.89 9.30 -13.90
CA LEU A 17 -4.02 10.47 -14.02
C LEU A 17 -3.94 10.94 -15.47
N ASN A 18 -3.66 12.22 -15.67
CA ASN A 18 -3.25 12.75 -16.96
C ASN A 18 -1.73 12.59 -17.14
N VAL A 19 -1.29 12.59 -18.40
CA VAL A 19 0.16 12.56 -18.71
C VAL A 19 0.83 13.80 -18.13
N GLY A 20 1.89 13.58 -17.35
CA GLY A 20 2.67 14.61 -16.68
C GLY A 20 2.23 14.93 -15.25
N ASP A 21 1.11 14.36 -14.78
CA ASP A 21 0.67 14.54 -13.39
C ASP A 21 1.71 13.97 -12.40
N THR A 22 1.78 14.59 -11.22
CA THR A 22 2.54 14.03 -10.10
C THR A 22 1.80 12.85 -9.50
N PHE A 23 2.54 11.79 -9.16
CA PHE A 23 1.99 10.60 -8.55
C PHE A 23 2.68 10.31 -7.21
N ASP A 24 1.90 10.21 -6.14
CA ASP A 24 2.34 9.67 -4.85
C ASP A 24 1.66 8.31 -4.62
N PRO A 25 2.41 7.19 -4.66
CA PRO A 25 1.84 5.86 -4.50
C PRO A 25 1.20 5.62 -3.13
N LEU A 26 1.52 6.41 -2.09
CA LEU A 26 0.99 6.22 -0.74
C LEU A 26 -0.25 7.07 -0.44
N ALA A 27 -0.63 8.02 -1.32
CA ALA A 27 -1.65 9.02 -1.03
C ALA A 27 -3.05 8.42 -0.74
N ASN A 28 -3.38 7.27 -1.35
CA ASN A 28 -4.71 6.64 -1.25
C ASN A 28 -4.64 5.19 -0.76
N VAL A 29 -3.57 4.84 -0.02
CA VAL A 29 -3.36 3.48 0.48
C VAL A 29 -3.33 3.53 2.01
N THR A 30 -4.12 2.65 2.62
CA THR A 30 -4.13 2.47 4.08
C THR A 30 -3.90 1.01 4.43
N ALA A 31 -3.40 0.77 5.65
CA ALA A 31 -3.28 -0.56 6.21
C ALA A 31 -3.80 -0.55 7.65
N THR A 32 -4.60 -1.57 7.98
CA THR A 32 -5.15 -1.76 9.32
C THR A 32 -5.01 -3.21 9.73
N ASP A 33 -4.60 -3.42 10.97
CA ASP A 33 -4.57 -4.73 11.61
C ASP A 33 -5.50 -4.74 12.83
N LYS A 34 -6.02 -5.92 13.18
CA LYS A 34 -6.99 -6.08 14.28
C LYS A 34 -6.35 -5.84 15.65
N GLU A 35 -5.10 -6.25 15.83
CA GLU A 35 -4.35 -6.15 17.07
C GLU A 35 -3.52 -4.86 17.15
N ASP A 36 -2.98 -4.39 16.02
CA ASP A 36 -2.10 -3.22 15.94
C ASP A 36 -2.80 -1.90 15.55
N GLY A 37 -4.04 -1.97 15.05
CA GLY A 37 -4.78 -0.82 14.55
C GLY A 37 -4.21 -0.30 13.22
N THR A 38 -4.21 1.02 13.03
CA THR A 38 -3.68 1.63 11.81
C THR A 38 -2.16 1.49 11.72
N ILE A 39 -1.67 0.92 10.63
CA ILE A 39 -0.24 0.82 10.31
C ILE A 39 0.15 1.98 9.38
N ILE A 40 1.15 2.76 9.79
CA ILE A 40 1.67 3.85 8.97
C ILE A 40 2.52 3.28 7.84
N LEU A 41 2.09 3.51 6.60
CA LEU A 41 2.82 3.07 5.42
C LEU A 41 3.98 4.00 5.09
N THR A 42 5.07 3.42 4.61
CA THR A 42 6.25 4.11 4.11
C THR A 42 6.64 3.57 2.75
N LYS A 43 7.67 4.16 2.13
CA LYS A 43 8.19 3.68 0.84
C LYS A 43 8.71 2.24 0.90
N ASP A 44 9.12 1.76 2.08
CA ASP A 44 9.60 0.40 2.27
C ASP A 44 8.48 -0.64 2.11
N ASN A 45 7.21 -0.23 2.18
CA ASN A 45 6.06 -1.08 1.93
C ASN A 45 5.77 -1.28 0.44
N ILE A 46 6.46 -0.58 -0.46
CA ILE A 46 6.29 -0.70 -1.91
C ILE A 46 7.30 -1.72 -2.43
N ILE A 47 6.82 -2.90 -2.84
CA ILE A 47 7.68 -3.97 -3.33
C ILE A 47 7.85 -3.96 -4.86
N ALA A 48 6.93 -3.28 -5.57
CA ALA A 48 7.06 -2.99 -7.00
C ALA A 48 6.26 -1.73 -7.35
N ASN A 49 6.79 -0.91 -8.26
CA ASN A 49 6.12 0.27 -8.80
C ASN A 49 6.68 0.52 -10.21
N ASP A 50 5.83 0.38 -11.23
CA ASP A 50 6.20 0.58 -12.64
C ASP A 50 5.56 1.84 -13.27
N VAL A 51 4.98 2.72 -12.44
CA VAL A 51 4.24 3.89 -12.91
C VAL A 51 5.16 4.89 -13.63
N ASP A 52 4.89 5.10 -14.92
CA ASP A 52 5.50 6.15 -15.74
C ASP A 52 4.44 7.19 -16.12
N THR A 53 4.37 8.30 -15.38
CA THR A 53 3.40 9.37 -15.63
C THR A 53 3.69 10.16 -16.91
N SER A 54 4.83 9.95 -17.57
CA SER A 54 5.15 10.60 -18.86
C SER A 54 4.52 9.92 -20.06
N LYS A 55 3.93 8.72 -19.88
CA LYS A 55 3.33 7.93 -20.97
C LYS A 55 1.96 7.40 -20.58
N ALA A 56 0.98 7.53 -21.47
CA ALA A 56 -0.33 6.93 -21.26
C ALA A 56 -0.23 5.39 -21.23
N GLY A 57 -0.90 4.77 -20.27
CA GLY A 57 -0.88 3.32 -20.08
C GLY A 57 -1.55 2.91 -18.77
N THR A 58 -1.62 1.61 -18.53
CA THR A 58 -2.01 1.03 -17.24
C THR A 58 -0.75 0.50 -16.55
N TYR A 59 -0.57 0.93 -15.31
CA TYR A 59 0.60 0.65 -14.48
C TYR A 59 0.13 0.10 -13.13
N HIS A 60 1.04 -0.53 -12.40
CA HIS A 60 0.76 -1.25 -11.16
C HIS A 60 1.74 -0.87 -10.06
N VAL A 61 1.20 -0.77 -8.85
CA VAL A 61 1.98 -0.69 -7.62
C VAL A 61 1.62 -1.89 -6.76
N THR A 62 2.62 -2.59 -6.26
CA THR A 62 2.43 -3.73 -5.35
C THR A 62 2.94 -3.35 -3.97
N PHE A 63 2.08 -3.52 -2.97
CA PHE A 63 2.37 -3.22 -1.57
C PHE A 63 2.52 -4.51 -0.75
N ARG A 64 3.35 -4.45 0.29
CA ARG A 64 3.45 -5.50 1.32
C ARG A 64 3.59 -4.85 2.69
N VAL A 65 2.80 -5.33 3.65
CA VAL A 65 2.82 -4.88 5.03
C VAL A 65 3.13 -6.06 5.92
N VAL A 66 3.94 -5.82 6.95
CA VAL A 66 4.18 -6.78 8.04
C VAL A 66 3.82 -6.05 9.32
N ASP A 67 2.97 -6.65 10.15
CA ASP A 67 2.59 -6.06 11.44
C ASP A 67 3.73 -6.18 12.47
N LYS A 68 3.51 -5.66 13.69
CA LYS A 68 4.55 -5.67 14.74
C LYS A 68 4.86 -7.08 15.26
N ASN A 69 3.95 -8.02 15.06
CA ASN A 69 4.02 -9.41 15.52
C ASN A 69 4.47 -10.39 14.43
N GLY A 70 4.68 -9.90 13.20
CA GLY A 70 5.28 -10.62 12.07
C GLY A 70 4.30 -11.26 11.10
N ALA A 71 2.97 -11.06 11.21
CA ALA A 71 2.06 -11.53 10.16
C ALA A 71 2.05 -10.58 8.95
N ILE A 72 1.71 -11.16 7.80
CA ILE A 72 1.85 -10.58 6.45
C ILE A 72 0.53 -10.79 5.71
#